data_AF-A0A3A5VJY1-F1
#
_entry.id   AF-A0A3A5VJY1-F1
#
_cell.length_a   1.000
_cell.length_b   1.000
_cell.length_c   1.000
_cell.angle_alpha   90.00
_cell.angle_beta   90.00
_cell.angle_gamma   90.00
#
_symmetry.space_group_name_H-M   'P 1'
#
loop_
_entity.id
_entity.type
_entity.pdbx_description
1 polymer ?
#
loop_
_entity_poly.entity_id
_entity_poly.type
_entity_poly.pdbx_seq_one_letter_code
_entity_poly.pdbx_strand_id
1 'polypeptide(L)'
;MSVLRYAFAARRDHKGMSTPSYAARWFLPLCVAAVGYWAWSPTEGNLVMWSALTLMVATPVLSLGWYVIGFISAKHEPLYILDKAEKAHKARLERKKEQQTV
;
A
#
# COMPACT_ATOMS: atom_id res chain seq x y z
N MET A 1 -2.19 7.99 16.21
CA MET A 1 -1.92 7.13 15.04
C MET A 1 -0.42 6.89 14.96
N SER A 2 0.07 5.64 15.02
CA SER A 2 1.50 5.43 14.74
C SER A 2 1.75 5.62 13.24
N VAL A 3 2.82 6.31 12.87
CA VAL A 3 3.19 6.58 11.46
C VAL A 3 3.28 5.27 10.67
N LEU A 4 3.78 4.20 11.31
CA LEU A 4 3.81 2.84 10.77
C LEU A 4 2.43 2.30 10.42
N ARG A 5 1.43 2.45 11.30
CA ARG A 5 0.05 2.05 10.98
C ARG A 5 -0.52 2.87 9.83
N TYR A 6 -0.21 4.15 9.73
CA TYR A 6 -0.67 4.98 8.62
C TYR A 6 -0.04 4.57 7.27
N ALA A 7 1.25 4.23 7.26
CA ALA A 7 2.01 3.88 6.07
C ALA A 7 1.76 2.45 5.56
N PHE A 8 1.39 1.51 6.44
CA PHE A 8 1.27 0.09 6.10
C PHE A 8 -0.11 -0.53 6.31
N ALA A 9 -1.03 0.06 7.09
CA ALA A 9 -2.34 -0.55 7.28
C ALA A 9 -3.19 -0.46 6.01
N ALA A 10 -3.70 -1.60 5.54
CA ALA A 10 -4.53 -1.68 4.35
C ALA A 10 -5.75 -0.76 4.49
N ARG A 11 -6.13 -0.10 3.38
CA ARG A 11 -7.32 0.76 3.37
C ARG A 11 -8.54 -0.06 3.02
N ARG A 12 -9.55 -0.03 3.89
CA ARG A 12 -10.81 -0.76 3.69
C ARG A 12 -11.80 0.08 2.90
N ASP A 13 -12.24 -0.47 1.78
CA ASP A 13 -13.25 0.14 0.92
C ASP A 13 -14.68 -0.20 1.40
N HIS A 14 -15.69 0.52 0.90
CA HIS A 14 -17.11 0.31 1.16
C HIS A 14 -17.60 -1.10 0.81
N LYS A 15 -16.92 -1.80 -0.12
CA LYS A 15 -17.16 -3.20 -0.46
C LYS A 15 -16.53 -4.21 0.51
N GLY A 16 -15.83 -3.73 1.55
CA GLY A 16 -15.14 -4.57 2.54
C GLY A 16 -13.76 -5.06 2.12
N MET A 17 -13.35 -4.80 0.87
CA MET A 17 -12.02 -5.11 0.35
C MET A 17 -10.96 -4.26 1.05
N SER A 18 -9.89 -4.90 1.52
CA SER A 18 -8.76 -4.22 2.17
C SER A 18 -7.60 -4.17 1.18
N THR A 19 -7.16 -2.96 0.81
CA THR A 19 -6.16 -2.77 -0.25
C THR A 19 -4.86 -2.26 0.34
N PRO A 20 -3.82 -3.10 0.47
CA PRO A 20 -2.50 -2.72 1.03
C PRO A 20 -1.79 -1.68 0.15
N SER A 21 -1.97 -1.77 -1.17
CA SER A 21 -1.29 -0.90 -2.13
C SER A 21 -1.69 0.57 -2.01
N TYR A 22 -2.88 0.85 -1.49
CA TYR A 22 -3.34 2.21 -1.20
C TYR A 22 -2.57 2.87 -0.04
N ALA A 23 -2.04 2.08 0.90
CA ALA A 23 -1.28 2.58 2.04
C ALA A 23 0.16 2.92 1.66
N ALA A 24 0.79 2.09 0.84
CA ALA A 24 2.20 2.26 0.48
C ALA A 24 2.42 2.99 -0.86
N ARG A 25 1.59 3.98 -1.19
CA ARG A 25 1.78 4.81 -2.39
C ARG A 25 3.13 5.54 -2.42
N TRP A 26 3.70 5.79 -1.24
CA TRP A 26 5.04 6.35 -1.08
C TRP A 26 6.16 5.42 -1.58
N PHE A 27 5.90 4.11 -1.67
CA PHE A 27 6.89 3.13 -2.11
C PHE A 27 7.26 3.30 -3.58
N LEU A 28 6.32 3.70 -4.44
CA LEU A 28 6.56 3.91 -5.86
C LEU A 28 7.61 5.00 -6.12
N PRO A 29 7.42 6.27 -5.68
CA PRO A 29 8.41 7.31 -5.91
C PRO A 29 9.74 7.01 -5.21
N LEU A 30 9.72 6.36 -4.04
CA LEU A 30 10.95 5.95 -3.36
C LEU A 30 11.74 4.92 -4.18
N CYS A 31 11.05 3.90 -4.70
CA CYS A 31 11.68 2.86 -5.51
C CYS A 31 12.26 3.44 -6.81
N VAL A 32 11.50 4.29 -7.51
CA VAL A 32 11.97 4.94 -8.75
C VAL A 32 13.15 5.86 -8.48
N ALA A 33 13.12 6.65 -7.40
CA ALA A 33 14.22 7.53 -7.03
C ALA A 33 15.49 6.74 -6.67
N ALA A 34 15.36 5.66 -5.89
CA ALA A 34 16.50 4.83 -5.50
C ALA A 34 17.14 4.12 -6.70
N VAL A 35 16.31 3.48 -7.55
CA VAL A 35 16.79 2.81 -8.76
C VAL A 35 17.35 3.82 -9.76
N GLY A 36 16.69 4.96 -9.95
CA GLY A 36 17.17 6.02 -10.84
C GLY A 36 18.49 6.63 -10.38
N TYR A 37 18.67 6.85 -9.07
CA TYR A 37 19.93 7.31 -8.51
C TYR A 37 21.07 6.31 -8.78
N TRP A 38 20.82 5.02 -8.55
CA TRP A 38 21.81 3.97 -8.83
C TRP A 38 22.10 3.83 -10.33
N ALA A 39 21.07 3.88 -11.18
CA ALA A 39 21.17 3.73 -12.62
C ALA A 39 21.97 4.86 -13.30
N TRP A 40 22.15 6.00 -12.63
CA TRP A 40 22.91 7.14 -13.18
C TRP A 40 24.37 6.79 -13.46
N SER A 41 25.03 6.09 -12.52
CA SER A 41 26.44 5.69 -12.64
C SER A 41 26.73 4.76 -13.84
N PRO A 42 25.99 3.66 -14.07
CA PRO A 42 26.26 2.76 -15.18
C PRO A 42 25.85 3.30 -16.56
N THR A 43 25.04 4.37 -16.64
CA THR A 43 24.57 4.90 -17.91
C THR A 43 25.37 6.10 -18.41
N GLU A 44 26.40 6.54 -17.68
CA GLU A 44 27.31 7.62 -18.07
C GLU A 44 26.60 8.91 -18.55
N GLY A 45 25.47 9.25 -17.93
CA GLY A 45 24.68 10.43 -18.30
C GLY A 45 23.82 10.30 -19.57
N ASN A 46 23.78 9.13 -20.24
CA ASN A 46 22.85 8.89 -21.34
C ASN A 46 21.41 8.74 -20.82
N LEU A 47 20.58 9.76 -21.08
CA LEU A 47 19.18 9.83 -20.61
C LEU A 47 18.29 8.68 -21.11
N VAL A 48 18.51 8.22 -22.35
CA VAL A 48 17.71 7.13 -22.94
C VAL A 48 18.06 5.81 -22.26
N MET A 49 19.36 5.52 -22.10
CA MET A 49 19.79 4.32 -21.37
C MET A 49 19.40 4.38 -19.90
N TRP A 50 19.53 5.53 -19.26
CA TRP A 50 19.16 5.75 -17.86
C TRP A 50 17.68 5.47 -17.61
N SER A 51 16.79 6.02 -18.44
CA SER A 51 15.35 5.80 -18.31
C SER A 51 14.97 4.34 -18.58
N ALA A 52 15.55 3.73 -19.61
CA ALA A 52 15.32 2.31 -19.92
C ALA A 52 15.78 1.38 -18.79
N LEU A 53 17.00 1.58 -18.27
CA LEU A 53 17.55 0.78 -17.17
C LEU A 53 16.74 0.98 -15.88
N THR A 54 16.35 2.22 -15.59
CA THR A 54 15.54 2.55 -14.41
C THR A 54 14.20 1.83 -14.45
N LEU A 55 13.48 1.88 -15.58
CA LEU A 55 12.20 1.18 -15.72
C LEU A 55 12.39 -0.34 -15.65
N MET A 56 13.37 -0.88 -16.36
CA MET A 56 13.65 -2.31 -16.41
C MET A 56 13.91 -2.90 -15.02
N VAL A 57 14.67 -2.19 -14.17
CA VAL A 57 15.00 -2.64 -12.81
C VAL A 57 13.89 -2.28 -11.81
N ALA A 58 13.25 -1.12 -11.95
CA ALA A 58 12.18 -0.71 -11.04
C ALA A 58 10.97 -1.65 -11.11
N THR A 59 10.62 -2.19 -12.28
CA THR A 59 9.47 -3.10 -12.43
C THR A 59 9.55 -4.36 -11.53
N PRO A 60 10.61 -5.19 -11.59
CA PRO A 60 10.71 -6.36 -10.71
C PRO A 60 10.87 -5.97 -9.23
N VAL A 61 11.59 -4.88 -8.93
CA VAL A 61 11.76 -4.40 -7.55
C VAL A 61 10.41 -3.94 -6.97
N LEU A 62 9.60 -3.24 -7.75
CA LEU A 62 8.24 -2.84 -7.36
C LEU A 62 7.39 -4.08 -7.09
N SER A 63 7.37 -5.05 -8.00
CA SER A 63 6.60 -6.30 -7.85
C SER A 63 6.94 -7.03 -6.55
N LEU A 64 8.23 -7.19 -6.24
CA LEU A 64 8.69 -7.80 -5.00
C LEU A 64 8.34 -6.95 -3.77
N GLY A 65 8.56 -5.63 -3.86
CA GLY A 65 8.27 -4.72 -2.77
C GLY A 65 6.80 -4.69 -2.37
N TRP A 66 5.87 -4.71 -3.34
CA TRP A 66 4.45 -4.80 -3.06
C TRP A 66 4.06 -6.10 -2.35
N TYR A 67 4.72 -7.22 -2.69
CA TYR A 67 4.51 -8.50 -2.01
C TYR A 67 4.92 -8.43 -0.53
N VAL A 68 6.10 -7.88 -0.25
CA VAL A 68 6.61 -7.70 1.13
C VAL A 68 5.70 -6.75 1.92
N ILE A 69 5.29 -5.63 1.32
CA ILE A 69 4.36 -4.68 1.93
C ILE A 69 3.02 -5.35 2.24
N GLY A 70 2.51 -6.20 1.34
CA GLY A 70 1.29 -6.97 1.57
C GLY A 70 1.39 -7.86 2.82
N PHE A 71 2.53 -8.53 2.99
CA PHE A 71 2.78 -9.39 4.16
C PHE A 71 2.84 -8.60 5.47
N ILE A 72 3.48 -7.42 5.46
CA ILE A 72 3.53 -6.52 6.63
C ILE A 72 2.14 -5.95 6.92
N SER A 73 1.40 -5.56 5.88
CA SER A 73 0.06 -4.98 5.99
C SER A 73 -0.94 -5.95 6.61
N ALA A 74 -0.82 -7.25 6.34
CA ALA A 74 -1.67 -8.29 6.93
C ALA A 74 -1.57 -8.37 8.46
N LYS A 75 -0.48 -7.86 9.06
CA LYS A 75 -0.30 -7.82 10.52
C LYS A 75 -0.99 -6.61 11.18
N HIS A 76 -1.55 -5.69 10.41
CA HIS A 76 -2.20 -4.50 10.92
C HIS A 76 -3.70 -4.51 10.62
N GLU A 77 -4.50 -4.07 11.58
CA GLU A 77 -5.93 -3.86 11.34
C GLU A 77 -6.15 -2.84 10.21
N PRO A 78 -7.01 -3.15 9.22
CA PRO A 78 -7.25 -2.26 8.10
C PRO A 78 -7.98 -0.99 8.56
N LEU A 79 -7.53 0.15 8.07
CA LEU A 79 -8.11 1.46 8.35
C LEU A 79 -9.23 1.77 7.35
N TYR A 80 -10.37 2.24 7.84
CA TYR A 80 -11.43 2.74 6.97
C TYR A 80 -10.99 4.04 6.30
N ILE A 81 -11.36 4.21 5.03
CA ILE A 81 -11.11 5.45 4.28
C ILE A 81 -12.05 6.56 4.74
N LEU A 82 -13.28 6.19 5.15
CA LEU A 82 -14.34 7.10 5.57
C LEU A 82 -14.81 6.75 6.98
N ASP A 83 -14.82 7.75 7.85
CA ASP A 83 -15.26 7.62 9.25
C ASP A 83 -16.74 7.19 9.36
N LYS A 84 -17.56 7.64 8.40
CA LYS A 84 -18.97 7.20 8.27
C LYS A 84 -19.09 5.72 7.94
N ALA A 85 -18.17 5.17 7.13
CA ALA A 85 -18.20 3.75 6.76
C ALA A 85 -17.84 2.86 7.94
N GLU A 86 -16.92 3.31 8.80
CA GLU A 86 -16.59 2.62 10.05
C GLU A 86 -17.79 2.55 10.98
N LYS A 87 -18.46 3.68 11.23
CA LYS A 87 -19.66 3.76 12.08
C LYS A 87 -20.80 2.89 11.55
N ALA A 88 -21.05 2.93 10.24
CA ALA A 88 -22.08 2.11 9.61
C ALA A 88 -21.79 0.60 9.71
N HIS A 89 -20.51 0.20 9.61
CA HIS A 89 -20.11 -1.20 9.74
C HIS A 89 -20.25 -1.70 11.19
N LYS A 90 -19.85 -0.90 12.18
CA LYS A 90 -20.05 -1.22 13.61
C LYS A 90 -21.53 -1.36 13.97
N ALA A 91 -22.37 -0.43 13.53
CA ALA A 91 -23.82 -0.49 13.75
C ALA A 91 -24.48 -1.74 13.15
N ARG A 92 -24.00 -2.23 12.00
CA ARG A 92 -24.48 -3.50 11.41
C ARG A 92 -24.08 -4.73 12.22
N LEU A 93 -22.87 -4.73 12.79
CA LEU A 93 -22.40 -5.81 13.65
C LEU A 93 -23.18 -5.86 14.96
N GLU A 94 -23.49 -4.70 15.55
CA GLU A 94 -24.30 -4.59 16.76
C GLU A 94 -25.72 -5.15 16.54
N ARG A 95 -26.41 -4.73 15.46
CA ARG A 95 -27.73 -5.29 15.10
C ARG A 95 -27.71 -6.81 14.89
N LYS A 96 -26.65 -7.34 14.27
CA LYS A 96 -26.51 -8.79 14.09
C LYS A 96 -26.33 -9.52 15.42
N LYS A 97 -25.59 -8.95 16.37
CA LYS A 97 -25.41 -9.53 17.71
C LYS A 97 -26.72 -9.55 18.48
N GLU A 98 -27.48 -8.44 18.45
CA GLU A 98 -28.79 -8.34 19.08
C GLU A 98 -29.79 -9.36 18.53
N GLN A 99 -29.80 -9.59 17.21
CA GLN A 99 -30.64 -10.61 16.56
C GLN A 99 -30.24 -12.05 16.88
N GLN A 100 -29.02 -12.29 17.35
CA GLN A 100 -28.52 -13.64 17.67
C GLN A 100 -28.72 -14.01 19.14
N THR A 101 -29.03 -13.02 19.99
CA THR A 101 -29.29 -13.16 21.43
C THR A 101 -30.78 -13.29 21.78
N VAL A 102 -31.67 -13.20 20.79
CA VAL A 102 -33.12 -13.43 20.90
C VAL A 102 -33.44 -14.81 20.31
#